data_AF-A0A2M7XQU5-F1
#
_entry.id   AF-A0A2M7XQU5-F1
#
_cell.length_a   1.000
_cell.length_b   1.000
_cell.length_c   1.000
_cell.angle_alpha   90.00
_cell.angle_beta   90.00
_cell.angle_gamma   90.00
#
_symmetry.space_group_name_H-M   'P 1'
#
loop_
_entity.id
_entity.type
_entity.pdbx_description
1 polymer ?
#
loop_
_entity_poly.entity_id
_entity_poly.type
_entity_poly.pdbx_seq_one_letter_code
_entity_poly.pdbx_strand_id
1 'polypeptide(L)'
;LHRNFIGFGSNQDPDGNVKGALKVTCAHEFKHASQRVHSNWSEGGWVELDATWAEEFVFDYVNDSMLNFLGMNDPFSHPHYGLDHGGTGSYEDYPWEDFIHQRFGGNSYGSAPLLEYFWTWRQTHQSQAVLTSYQQMFTNFGTTFTDAFKEYVVWNYFTGNRAVTFAGQSVFGYDEAGVAGFPTATLTTTHSTYPVTINGTSFEHLASRMIRLMPPTGLRNGLEINFNGQNSVAMYAMWAVRAGTQVTWGEIPLDANNDGSFVIDMRDATEAALIPVVTQTTGSSFTYSYTIDAATVADCITGDLTDDGSIAVTDLVRLVNLILEQGEPPTPVELCAADVNEDGDISVQDVVQLVNLILQ
;
A
#
# COMPACT_ATOMS: atom_id res chain seq x y z
N LEU A 1 -12.77 25.33 -19.81
CA LEU A 1 -12.49 24.74 -21.16
C LEU A 1 -11.77 25.68 -22.15
N HIS A 2 -10.57 25.29 -22.60
CA HIS A 2 -9.82 25.95 -23.67
C HIS A 2 -10.44 25.67 -25.05
N ARG A 3 -10.31 26.59 -26.01
CA ARG A 3 -11.06 26.50 -27.28
C ARG A 3 -10.56 25.48 -28.29
N ASN A 4 -9.30 25.02 -28.18
CA ASN A 4 -8.70 24.15 -29.20
C ASN A 4 -7.65 23.15 -28.69
N PHE A 5 -7.30 23.16 -27.40
CA PHE A 5 -6.33 22.24 -26.78
C PHE A 5 -4.97 22.08 -27.49
N ILE A 6 -4.60 23.01 -28.38
CA ILE A 6 -3.31 22.99 -29.08
C ILE A 6 -2.20 23.36 -28.08
N GLY A 7 -1.16 22.51 -27.98
CA GLY A 7 -0.02 22.73 -27.10
C GLY A 7 -0.20 22.23 -25.66
N PHE A 8 -1.27 21.49 -25.39
CA PHE A 8 -1.43 20.74 -24.13
C PHE A 8 -0.44 19.56 -24.07
N GLY A 9 -0.29 18.99 -22.88
CA GLY A 9 0.61 17.89 -22.58
C GLY A 9 0.43 16.67 -23.49
N SER A 10 1.41 15.76 -23.46
CA SER A 10 1.25 14.47 -24.14
C SER A 10 0.29 13.59 -23.38
N ASN A 11 -0.49 12.81 -24.12
CA ASN A 11 -1.31 11.72 -23.59
C ASN A 11 -1.32 10.57 -24.61
N GLN A 12 -2.03 9.50 -24.28
CA GLN A 12 -2.01 8.23 -25.03
C GLN A 12 -3.31 8.00 -25.82
N ASP A 13 -4.15 9.03 -25.99
CA ASP A 13 -5.40 8.90 -26.74
C ASP A 13 -5.15 8.46 -28.20
N PRO A 14 -5.79 7.38 -28.68
CA PRO A 14 -5.62 6.90 -30.05
C PRO A 14 -6.07 7.89 -31.12
N ASP A 15 -6.94 8.85 -30.78
CA ASP A 15 -7.37 9.93 -31.66
C ASP A 15 -6.42 11.15 -31.63
N GLY A 16 -5.37 11.10 -30.80
CA GLY A 16 -4.30 12.09 -30.68
C GLY A 16 -4.46 13.08 -29.52
N ASN A 17 -3.33 13.67 -29.10
CA ASN A 17 -3.20 14.45 -27.87
C ASN A 17 -4.25 15.55 -27.66
N VAL A 18 -4.61 16.27 -28.72
CA VAL A 18 -5.60 17.35 -28.67
C VAL A 18 -6.99 16.83 -28.27
N LYS A 19 -7.38 15.66 -28.77
CA LYS A 19 -8.67 15.05 -28.43
C LYS A 19 -8.62 14.36 -27.08
N GLY A 20 -7.49 13.74 -26.71
CA GLY A 20 -7.28 13.21 -25.37
C GLY A 20 -7.46 14.29 -24.31
N ALA A 21 -6.75 15.41 -24.46
CA ALA A 21 -6.85 16.56 -23.56
C ALA A 21 -8.27 17.11 -23.50
N LEU A 22 -8.99 17.20 -24.63
CA LEU A 22 -10.41 17.61 -24.62
C LEU A 22 -11.28 16.63 -23.82
N LYS A 23 -11.10 15.32 -23.99
CA LYS A 23 -11.91 14.29 -23.30
C LYS A 23 -11.73 14.38 -21.79
N VAL A 24 -10.48 14.31 -21.32
CA VAL A 24 -10.16 14.33 -19.88
C VAL A 24 -10.60 15.64 -19.23
N THR A 25 -10.33 16.79 -19.85
CA THR A 25 -10.79 18.08 -19.32
C THR A 25 -12.33 18.16 -19.29
N CYS A 26 -13.05 17.55 -20.24
CA CYS A 26 -14.50 17.46 -20.16
C CYS A 26 -14.98 16.62 -18.96
N ALA A 27 -14.31 15.51 -18.63
CA ALA A 27 -14.61 14.71 -17.45
C ALA A 27 -14.33 15.50 -16.16
N HIS A 28 -13.15 16.13 -16.05
CA HIS A 28 -12.74 16.97 -14.92
C HIS A 28 -13.75 18.09 -14.62
N GLU A 29 -14.11 18.85 -15.64
CA GLU A 29 -14.99 20.02 -15.47
C GLU A 29 -16.45 19.60 -15.24
N PHE A 30 -16.88 18.46 -15.80
CA PHE A 30 -18.18 17.88 -15.47
C PHE A 30 -18.21 17.38 -14.02
N LYS A 31 -17.10 16.83 -13.53
CA LYS A 31 -16.97 16.42 -12.14
C LYS A 31 -17.09 17.62 -11.20
N HIS A 32 -16.46 18.75 -11.50
CA HIS A 32 -16.69 19.99 -10.75
C HIS A 32 -18.16 20.42 -10.70
N ALA A 33 -18.90 20.29 -11.80
CA ALA A 33 -20.33 20.58 -11.80
C ALA A 33 -21.11 19.64 -10.87
N SER A 34 -20.77 18.34 -10.84
CA SER A 34 -21.34 17.37 -9.90
C SER A 34 -21.01 17.72 -8.44
N GLN A 35 -19.74 17.97 -8.12
CA GLN A 35 -19.30 18.37 -6.77
C GLN A 35 -20.02 19.63 -6.29
N ARG A 36 -20.24 20.61 -7.18
CA ARG A 36 -20.98 21.84 -6.87
C ARG A 36 -22.42 21.55 -6.42
N VAL A 37 -23.07 20.58 -7.04
CA VAL A 37 -24.43 20.15 -6.68
C VAL A 37 -24.43 19.42 -5.34
N HIS A 38 -23.40 18.61 -5.05
CA HIS A 38 -23.34 17.83 -3.82
C HIS A 38 -23.02 18.70 -2.59
N SER A 39 -21.94 19.46 -2.62
CA SER A 39 -21.37 20.09 -1.43
C SER A 39 -21.15 21.60 -1.57
N ASN A 40 -21.48 22.18 -2.73
CA ASN A 40 -21.15 23.56 -3.04
C ASN A 40 -19.63 23.85 -2.93
N TRP A 41 -18.78 22.85 -3.23
CA TRP A 41 -17.32 22.88 -3.13
C TRP A 41 -16.79 23.21 -1.72
N SER A 42 -17.41 22.64 -0.68
CA SER A 42 -16.96 22.84 0.68
C SER A 42 -15.65 22.11 1.03
N GLU A 43 -15.16 21.27 0.11
CA GLU A 43 -13.94 20.48 0.27
C GLU A 43 -12.66 21.28 -0.01
N GLY A 44 -12.70 22.48 -0.60
CA GLY A 44 -11.47 23.22 -0.91
C GLY A 44 -10.68 22.56 -2.05
N GLY A 45 -9.36 22.43 -1.94
CA GLY A 45 -8.51 21.90 -3.01
C GLY A 45 -8.75 20.43 -3.35
N TRP A 46 -9.31 19.64 -2.42
CA TRP A 46 -9.67 18.24 -2.62
C TRP A 46 -10.63 18.02 -3.81
N VAL A 47 -11.35 19.06 -4.24
CA VAL A 47 -12.18 19.00 -5.46
C VAL A 47 -11.35 18.78 -6.73
N GLU A 48 -10.09 19.22 -6.74
CA GLU A 48 -9.18 19.03 -7.87
C GLU A 48 -8.63 17.60 -7.91
N LEU A 49 -8.32 17.02 -6.74
CA LEU A 49 -7.92 15.62 -6.61
C LEU A 49 -8.99 14.70 -7.23
N ASP A 50 -10.24 14.84 -6.79
CA ASP A 50 -11.37 14.01 -7.26
C ASP A 50 -11.76 14.30 -8.71
N ALA A 51 -11.56 15.53 -9.19
CA ALA A 51 -11.76 15.86 -10.59
C ALA A 51 -10.68 15.27 -11.51
N THR A 52 -9.43 15.23 -11.03
CA THR A 52 -8.31 14.58 -11.73
C THR A 52 -8.50 13.07 -11.75
N TRP A 53 -8.91 12.45 -10.64
CA TRP A 53 -9.28 11.03 -10.63
C TRP A 53 -10.41 10.72 -11.64
N ALA A 54 -11.39 11.63 -11.78
CA ALA A 54 -12.46 11.44 -12.76
C ALA A 54 -11.96 11.43 -14.22
N GLU A 55 -10.80 12.02 -14.52
CA GLU A 55 -10.17 11.90 -15.84
C GLU A 55 -9.81 10.44 -16.14
N GLU A 56 -9.16 9.76 -15.19
CA GLU A 56 -8.78 8.34 -15.31
C GLU A 56 -10.01 7.41 -15.24
N PHE A 57 -10.98 7.70 -14.36
CA PHE A 57 -12.18 6.87 -14.27
C PHE A 57 -13.01 6.85 -15.57
N VAL A 58 -13.15 8.01 -16.25
CA VAL A 58 -13.99 8.14 -17.45
C VAL A 58 -13.22 7.80 -18.72
N PHE A 59 -11.94 8.15 -18.77
CA PHE A 59 -11.09 8.04 -19.96
C PHE A 59 -9.73 7.41 -19.66
N ASP A 60 -9.71 6.34 -18.87
CA ASP A 60 -8.57 5.48 -18.51
C ASP A 60 -7.46 5.41 -19.59
N TYR A 61 -7.80 4.95 -20.79
CA TYR A 61 -6.85 4.81 -21.91
C TYR A 61 -6.15 6.10 -22.37
N VAL A 62 -6.57 7.29 -21.91
CA VAL A 62 -5.93 8.56 -22.26
C VAL A 62 -4.65 8.76 -21.44
N ASN A 63 -4.60 8.33 -20.18
CA ASN A 63 -3.40 8.41 -19.35
C ASN A 63 -2.83 9.85 -19.25
N ASP A 64 -3.69 10.88 -19.28
CA ASP A 64 -3.24 12.29 -19.23
C ASP A 64 -2.69 12.63 -17.84
N SER A 65 -3.40 12.18 -16.80
CA SER A 65 -3.10 12.54 -15.41
C SER A 65 -1.73 12.04 -14.99
N MET A 66 -1.45 10.76 -15.27
CA MET A 66 -0.17 10.16 -14.90
C MET A 66 1.03 10.77 -15.64
N LEU A 67 0.81 11.30 -16.86
CA LEU A 67 1.87 11.86 -17.69
C LEU A 67 2.14 13.35 -17.45
N ASN A 68 1.13 14.10 -16.98
CA ASN A 68 1.21 15.56 -16.89
C ASN A 68 1.18 16.10 -15.45
N PHE A 69 0.66 15.35 -14.49
CA PHE A 69 0.50 15.81 -13.10
C PHE A 69 1.37 15.05 -12.09
N LEU A 70 2.00 13.94 -12.49
CA LEU A 70 2.91 13.19 -11.62
C LEU A 70 4.38 13.44 -11.95
N GLY A 71 5.26 13.27 -10.96
CA GLY A 71 6.71 13.43 -11.06
C GLY A 71 7.28 14.68 -10.39
N MET A 72 6.45 15.57 -9.82
CA MET A 72 6.89 16.72 -9.03
C MET A 72 5.90 17.02 -7.88
N ASN A 73 6.40 17.00 -6.64
CA ASN A 73 5.62 17.24 -5.40
C ASN A 73 4.43 16.29 -5.15
N ASP A 74 4.37 15.17 -5.86
CA ASP A 74 3.34 14.14 -5.77
C ASP A 74 3.73 12.98 -4.82
N PRO A 75 2.79 12.07 -4.48
CA PRO A 75 3.05 10.92 -3.61
C PRO A 75 4.14 9.94 -4.09
N PHE A 76 4.51 9.94 -5.37
CA PHE A 76 5.60 9.12 -5.89
C PHE A 76 6.92 9.87 -5.85
N SER A 77 7.00 11.12 -6.32
CA SER A 77 8.26 11.88 -6.29
C SER A 77 8.66 12.30 -4.87
N HIS A 78 7.68 12.56 -4.00
CA HIS A 78 7.85 12.97 -2.61
C HIS A 78 7.00 12.13 -1.66
N PRO A 79 7.28 10.82 -1.49
CA PRO A 79 6.46 9.96 -0.61
C PRO A 79 6.43 10.40 0.86
N HIS A 80 7.35 11.29 1.26
CA HIS A 80 7.54 11.82 2.60
C HIS A 80 6.73 13.10 2.87
N TYR A 81 6.05 13.63 1.85
CA TYR A 81 5.04 14.68 2.00
C TYR A 81 3.70 14.05 2.37
N GLY A 82 2.93 14.78 3.16
CA GLY A 82 1.59 14.35 3.52
C GLY A 82 0.67 14.30 2.30
N LEU A 83 -0.32 13.42 2.34
CA LEU A 83 -1.38 13.35 1.31
C LEU A 83 -2.10 14.69 1.09
N ASP A 84 -2.09 15.57 2.09
CA ASP A 84 -2.63 16.92 2.03
C ASP A 84 -1.52 17.97 2.15
N HIS A 85 -0.35 17.69 1.59
CA HIS A 85 0.75 18.65 1.54
C HIS A 85 0.30 19.96 0.90
N GLY A 86 0.56 21.09 1.58
CA GLY A 86 -0.03 22.38 1.21
C GLY A 86 -1.41 22.67 1.84
N GLY A 87 -1.92 21.76 2.66
CA GLY A 87 -3.11 21.91 3.51
C GLY A 87 -4.40 21.30 2.92
N THR A 88 -4.33 20.67 1.76
CA THR A 88 -5.44 20.03 1.03
C THR A 88 -4.85 19.07 0.01
N GLY A 89 -5.64 18.13 -0.51
CA GLY A 89 -5.27 17.41 -1.73
C GLY A 89 -5.29 18.32 -2.96
N SER A 90 -4.50 17.98 -3.96
CA SER A 90 -4.37 18.66 -5.26
C SER A 90 -4.40 17.66 -6.44
N TYR A 91 -4.13 18.14 -7.66
CA TYR A 91 -4.16 17.32 -8.88
C TYR A 91 -3.22 16.11 -8.77
N GLU A 92 -2.02 16.35 -8.27
CA GLU A 92 -0.96 15.36 -8.12
C GLU A 92 -1.24 14.27 -7.08
N ASP A 93 -2.25 14.46 -6.22
CA ASP A 93 -2.66 13.51 -5.19
C ASP A 93 -3.78 12.56 -5.64
N TYR A 94 -4.24 12.66 -6.89
CA TYR A 94 -5.26 11.77 -7.45
C TYR A 94 -4.97 10.26 -7.28
N PRO A 95 -3.71 9.77 -7.19
CA PRO A 95 -3.45 8.35 -6.95
C PRO A 95 -4.13 7.80 -5.69
N TRP A 96 -4.45 8.66 -4.71
CA TRP A 96 -5.20 8.24 -3.54
C TRP A 96 -6.63 7.80 -3.87
N GLU A 97 -7.36 8.57 -4.68
CA GLU A 97 -8.72 8.19 -5.10
C GLU A 97 -8.70 7.11 -6.17
N ASP A 98 -7.68 7.08 -7.03
CA ASP A 98 -7.47 5.98 -7.97
C ASP A 98 -7.23 4.66 -7.22
N PHE A 99 -6.38 4.65 -6.20
CA PHE A 99 -6.23 3.52 -5.30
C PHE A 99 -7.57 3.09 -4.69
N ILE A 100 -8.35 4.02 -4.14
CA ILE A 100 -9.67 3.72 -3.55
C ILE A 100 -10.59 3.05 -4.58
N HIS A 101 -10.64 3.61 -5.79
CA HIS A 101 -11.48 3.11 -6.88
C HIS A 101 -11.02 1.72 -7.34
N GLN A 102 -9.75 1.51 -7.65
CA GLN A 102 -9.27 0.23 -8.15
C GLN A 102 -9.33 -0.85 -7.07
N ARG A 103 -8.88 -0.55 -5.85
CA ARG A 103 -8.78 -1.52 -4.75
C ARG A 103 -10.13 -1.97 -4.21
N PHE A 104 -11.10 -1.07 -4.11
CA PHE A 104 -12.40 -1.35 -3.48
C PHE A 104 -13.58 -1.38 -4.48
N GLY A 105 -13.41 -0.78 -5.65
CA GLY A 105 -14.34 -0.89 -6.78
C GLY A 105 -14.06 -2.07 -7.71
N GLY A 106 -13.04 -2.89 -7.42
CA GLY A 106 -12.66 -4.06 -8.22
C GLY A 106 -12.18 -3.68 -9.63
N ASN A 107 -11.55 -2.51 -9.73
CA ASN A 107 -11.17 -1.87 -10.99
C ASN A 107 -12.34 -1.74 -12.00
N SER A 108 -13.55 -1.53 -11.50
CA SER A 108 -14.74 -1.30 -12.34
C SER A 108 -14.74 0.15 -12.82
N TYR A 109 -14.33 0.40 -14.07
CA TYR A 109 -14.49 1.70 -14.74
C TYR A 109 -15.96 2.08 -15.05
N GLY A 110 -16.92 1.35 -14.48
CA GLY A 110 -18.35 1.66 -14.53
C GLY A 110 -18.95 2.06 -13.18
N SER A 111 -18.21 1.95 -12.07
CA SER A 111 -18.70 2.26 -10.72
C SER A 111 -17.58 2.53 -9.73
N ALA A 112 -17.74 3.50 -8.84
CA ALA A 112 -16.78 3.79 -7.78
C ALA A 112 -17.51 3.91 -6.42
N PRO A 113 -17.97 2.78 -5.83
CA PRO A 113 -18.96 2.80 -4.74
C PRO A 113 -18.50 3.55 -3.50
N LEU A 114 -17.21 3.51 -3.16
CA LEU A 114 -16.66 4.24 -2.01
C LEU A 114 -16.68 5.76 -2.27
N LEU A 115 -16.23 6.21 -3.44
CA LEU A 115 -16.22 7.62 -3.81
C LEU A 115 -17.65 8.16 -4.03
N GLU A 116 -18.56 7.36 -4.58
CA GLU A 116 -20.00 7.68 -4.64
C GLU A 116 -20.61 7.85 -3.24
N TYR A 117 -20.26 6.96 -2.30
CA TYR A 117 -20.66 7.11 -0.90
C TYR A 117 -20.08 8.37 -0.28
N PHE A 118 -18.79 8.65 -0.49
CA PHE A 118 -18.13 9.86 0.00
C PHE A 118 -18.91 11.10 -0.44
N TRP A 119 -19.18 11.26 -1.74
CA TRP A 119 -19.91 12.42 -2.25
C TRP A 119 -21.37 12.48 -1.77
N THR A 120 -22.02 11.33 -1.59
CA THR A 120 -23.36 11.25 -0.97
C THR A 120 -23.34 11.72 0.48
N TRP A 121 -22.35 11.29 1.26
CA TRP A 121 -22.14 11.70 2.65
C TRP A 121 -21.92 13.21 2.77
N ARG A 122 -21.10 13.76 1.87
CA ARG A 122 -20.77 15.19 1.83
C ARG A 122 -21.99 16.10 1.59
N GLN A 123 -23.06 15.61 0.98
CA GLN A 123 -24.29 16.40 0.76
C GLN A 123 -24.86 16.99 2.04
N THR A 124 -24.76 16.25 3.15
CA THR A 124 -25.30 16.64 4.46
C THR A 124 -24.22 16.98 5.49
N HIS A 125 -22.93 16.75 5.18
CA HIS A 125 -21.79 16.94 6.09
C HIS A 125 -20.74 17.94 5.57
N GLN A 126 -21.18 18.99 4.88
CA GLN A 126 -20.31 19.94 4.18
C GLN A 126 -19.27 20.63 5.07
N SER A 127 -19.52 20.80 6.37
CA SER A 127 -18.59 21.42 7.32
C SER A 127 -17.58 20.45 7.95
N GLN A 128 -17.69 19.15 7.69
CA GLN A 128 -16.75 18.15 8.20
C GLN A 128 -15.42 18.28 7.46
N ALA A 129 -14.29 17.98 8.13
CA ALA A 129 -13.01 17.87 7.42
C ALA A 129 -13.06 16.71 6.41
N VAL A 130 -12.39 16.87 5.27
CA VAL A 130 -12.38 15.86 4.19
C VAL A 130 -11.82 14.53 4.67
N LEU A 131 -10.68 14.54 5.39
CA LEU A 131 -10.10 13.33 5.97
C LEU A 131 -11.06 12.59 6.92
N THR A 132 -11.87 13.30 7.70
CA THR A 132 -12.88 12.66 8.55
C THR A 132 -14.03 12.07 7.72
N SER A 133 -14.32 12.65 6.56
CA SER A 133 -15.31 12.09 5.62
C SER A 133 -14.77 10.82 4.94
N TYR A 134 -13.48 10.76 4.61
CA TYR A 134 -12.82 9.52 4.18
C TYR A 134 -12.83 8.44 5.25
N GLN A 135 -12.50 8.79 6.51
CA GLN A 135 -12.56 7.84 7.63
C GLN A 135 -13.96 7.24 7.79
N GLN A 136 -15.00 8.08 7.66
CA GLN A 136 -16.39 7.63 7.67
C GLN A 136 -16.71 6.70 6.50
N MET A 137 -16.25 7.04 5.28
CA MET A 137 -16.41 6.21 4.09
C MET A 137 -15.79 4.81 4.30
N PHE A 138 -14.52 4.72 4.70
CA PHE A 138 -13.87 3.42 4.92
C PHE A 138 -14.57 2.58 6.00
N THR A 139 -14.94 3.22 7.12
CA THR A 139 -15.66 2.55 8.22
C THR A 139 -16.97 1.95 7.73
N ASN A 140 -17.70 2.64 6.85
CA ASN A 140 -18.96 2.15 6.27
C ASN A 140 -18.76 0.93 5.36
N PHE A 141 -17.57 0.74 4.80
CA PHE A 141 -17.22 -0.39 3.93
C PHE A 141 -16.41 -1.48 4.64
N GLY A 142 -16.35 -1.45 5.98
CA GLY A 142 -15.76 -2.52 6.78
C GLY A 142 -14.22 -2.52 6.83
N THR A 143 -13.59 -1.40 6.51
CA THR A 143 -12.14 -1.19 6.66
C THR A 143 -11.86 0.11 7.41
N THR A 144 -10.59 0.46 7.62
CA THR A 144 -10.20 1.72 8.24
C THR A 144 -9.38 2.58 7.28
N PHE A 145 -9.38 3.90 7.50
CA PHE A 145 -8.48 4.80 6.78
C PHE A 145 -7.02 4.37 6.94
N THR A 146 -6.63 3.93 8.14
CA THR A 146 -5.27 3.46 8.44
C THR A 146 -4.89 2.26 7.59
N ASP A 147 -5.75 1.24 7.50
CA ASP A 147 -5.45 0.03 6.72
C ASP A 147 -5.40 0.32 5.22
N ALA A 148 -6.35 1.13 4.73
CA ALA A 148 -6.33 1.60 3.34
C ALA A 148 -5.06 2.42 3.03
N PHE A 149 -4.63 3.31 3.92
CA PHE A 149 -3.44 4.13 3.71
C PHE A 149 -2.14 3.31 3.76
N LYS A 150 -2.06 2.30 4.64
CA LYS A 150 -0.93 1.35 4.67
C LYS A 150 -0.82 0.57 3.36
N GLU A 151 -1.94 0.10 2.81
CA GLU A 151 -1.94 -0.62 1.53
C GLU A 151 -1.61 0.32 0.34
N TYR A 152 -2.17 1.54 0.34
CA TYR A 152 -1.88 2.57 -0.67
C TYR A 152 -0.38 2.84 -0.84
N VAL A 153 0.36 2.98 0.26
CA VAL A 153 1.80 3.23 0.18
C VAL A 153 2.60 2.00 -0.29
N VAL A 154 2.10 0.78 -0.06
CA VAL A 154 2.67 -0.45 -0.65
C VAL A 154 2.43 -0.48 -2.15
N TRP A 155 1.21 -0.14 -2.61
CA TRP A 155 0.90 0.00 -4.03
C TRP A 155 1.84 1.00 -4.70
N ASN A 156 2.07 2.16 -4.07
CA ASN A 156 2.97 3.19 -4.58
C ASN A 156 4.44 2.74 -4.70
N TYR A 157 4.88 1.74 -3.92
CA TYR A 157 6.23 1.22 -4.04
C TYR A 157 6.43 0.47 -5.38
N PHE A 158 5.45 -0.33 -5.78
CA PHE A 158 5.48 -1.21 -6.95
C PHE A 158 4.92 -0.54 -8.22
N THR A 159 5.43 0.65 -8.53
CA THR A 159 5.07 1.40 -9.74
C THR A 159 6.28 1.67 -10.63
N GLY A 160 6.00 2.03 -11.89
CA GLY A 160 7.00 2.31 -12.92
C GLY A 160 8.01 1.16 -13.08
N ASN A 161 9.29 1.45 -12.86
CA ASN A 161 10.37 0.45 -13.02
C ASN A 161 10.32 -0.69 -11.99
N ARG A 162 9.52 -0.56 -10.92
CA ARG A 162 9.29 -1.62 -9.93
C ARG A 162 7.95 -2.32 -10.09
N ALA A 163 7.15 -1.95 -11.07
CA ALA A 163 5.87 -2.58 -11.34
C ALA A 163 6.00 -4.09 -11.53
N VAL A 164 5.01 -4.82 -11.03
CA VAL A 164 4.93 -6.27 -11.15
C VAL A 164 4.01 -6.58 -12.31
N THR A 165 4.58 -7.02 -13.42
CA THR A 165 3.83 -7.25 -14.66
C THR A 165 3.93 -8.68 -15.12
N PHE A 166 2.87 -9.17 -15.75
CA PHE A 166 2.81 -10.44 -16.45
C PHE A 166 2.09 -10.25 -17.78
N ALA A 167 2.67 -10.76 -18.87
CA ALA A 167 2.13 -10.60 -20.23
C ALA A 167 1.82 -9.13 -20.63
N GLY A 168 2.57 -8.17 -20.08
CA GLY A 168 2.42 -6.75 -20.38
C GLY A 168 1.34 -6.02 -19.58
N GLN A 169 0.70 -6.68 -18.61
CA GLN A 169 -0.28 -6.08 -17.70
C GLN A 169 0.26 -6.08 -16.27
N SER A 170 -0.13 -5.09 -15.47
CA SER A 170 0.14 -5.11 -14.03
C SER A 170 -0.63 -6.26 -13.38
N VAL A 171 0.02 -6.96 -12.45
CA VAL A 171 -0.58 -8.04 -11.65
C VAL A 171 -0.53 -7.76 -10.16
N PHE A 172 -0.07 -6.56 -9.77
CA PHE A 172 -0.11 -6.08 -8.40
C PHE A 172 -0.23 -4.55 -8.40
N GLY A 173 -1.09 -4.02 -7.54
CA GLY A 173 -1.30 -2.59 -7.43
C GLY A 173 -2.20 -2.02 -8.53
N TYR A 174 -1.92 -0.78 -8.94
CA TYR A 174 -2.60 -0.13 -10.06
C TYR A 174 -2.45 -0.95 -11.32
N ASP A 175 -3.51 -1.05 -12.11
CA ASP A 175 -3.48 -1.75 -13.40
C ASP A 175 -2.54 -1.10 -14.41
N GLU A 176 -2.37 0.22 -14.32
CA GLU A 176 -1.45 1.02 -15.11
C GLU A 176 -0.04 1.12 -14.52
N ALA A 177 0.25 0.49 -13.38
CA ALA A 177 1.53 0.65 -12.66
C ALA A 177 2.77 0.43 -13.54
N GLY A 178 2.66 -0.44 -14.56
CA GLY A 178 3.74 -0.76 -15.51
C GLY A 178 3.65 -0.06 -16.88
N VAL A 179 2.67 0.82 -17.10
CA VAL A 179 2.51 1.57 -18.35
C VAL A 179 3.65 2.57 -18.49
N ALA A 180 4.12 2.75 -19.73
CA ALA A 180 5.22 3.67 -20.01
C ALA A 180 4.83 5.11 -19.66
N GLY A 181 5.52 5.66 -18.66
CA GLY A 181 5.26 7.01 -18.14
C GLY A 181 4.72 7.01 -16.70
N PHE A 182 4.19 5.89 -16.21
CA PHE A 182 3.75 5.79 -14.83
C PHE A 182 4.96 5.99 -13.88
N PRO A 183 4.86 6.90 -12.89
CA PRO A 183 6.01 7.27 -12.07
C PRO A 183 6.52 6.10 -11.22
N THR A 184 7.83 6.06 -11.00
CA THR A 184 8.45 5.17 -10.03
C THR A 184 8.63 5.94 -8.72
N ALA A 185 8.06 5.47 -7.60
CA ALA A 185 8.24 6.19 -6.33
C ALA A 185 9.72 6.38 -5.95
N THR A 186 10.05 7.56 -5.46
CA THR A 186 11.41 7.93 -5.05
C THR A 186 11.81 7.13 -3.81
N LEU A 187 12.96 6.46 -3.91
CA LEU A 187 13.55 5.75 -2.77
C LEU A 187 14.23 6.73 -1.82
N THR A 188 14.05 6.48 -0.52
CA THR A 188 14.85 7.12 0.53
C THR A 188 16.27 6.58 0.50
N THR A 189 16.42 5.26 0.37
CA THR A 189 17.72 4.59 0.22
C THR A 189 17.53 3.18 -0.35
N THR A 190 18.65 2.55 -0.76
CA THR A 190 18.73 1.13 -1.12
C THR A 190 19.83 0.47 -0.31
N HIS A 191 19.50 -0.62 0.39
CA HIS A 191 20.47 -1.44 1.10
C HIS A 191 20.79 -2.70 0.32
N SER A 192 22.08 -3.00 0.16
CA SER A 192 22.59 -4.20 -0.52
C SER A 192 23.63 -4.97 0.27
N THR A 193 23.96 -4.48 1.47
CA THR A 193 24.93 -5.08 2.38
C THR A 193 24.38 -4.97 3.79
N TYR A 194 24.52 -6.02 4.58
CA TYR A 194 24.02 -6.13 5.94
C TYR A 194 25.16 -6.56 6.88
N PRO A 195 25.20 -6.08 8.14
CA PRO A 195 24.15 -5.32 8.81
C PRO A 195 24.12 -3.82 8.47
N VAL A 196 22.98 -3.17 8.71
CA VAL A 196 22.83 -1.72 8.65
C VAL A 196 22.17 -1.18 9.92
N THR A 197 22.54 0.05 10.29
CA THR A 197 21.93 0.81 11.38
C THR A 197 21.69 2.22 10.88
N ILE A 198 20.43 2.65 10.88
CA ILE A 198 20.02 3.91 10.25
C ILE A 198 19.18 4.72 11.23
N ASN A 199 19.55 5.99 11.39
CA ASN A 199 18.64 7.02 11.89
C ASN A 199 17.94 7.63 10.68
N GLY A 200 16.62 7.40 10.57
CA GLY A 200 15.83 7.78 9.42
C GLY A 200 15.70 9.29 9.25
N THR A 201 15.52 9.74 8.02
CA THR A 201 15.15 11.14 7.72
C THR A 201 13.67 11.35 8.00
N SER A 202 13.31 12.38 8.77
CA SER A 202 11.93 12.61 9.20
C SER A 202 10.96 12.83 8.03
N PHE A 203 9.68 12.55 8.25
CA PHE A 203 8.63 12.73 7.24
C PHE A 203 7.35 13.29 7.87
N GLU A 204 6.44 13.79 7.04
CA GLU A 204 5.22 14.46 7.48
C GLU A 204 4.17 13.46 7.99
N HIS A 205 3.05 14.01 8.44
CA HIS A 205 1.81 13.26 8.64
C HIS A 205 1.30 12.69 7.30
N LEU A 206 0.48 11.64 7.31
CA LEU A 206 -0.08 11.02 6.09
C LEU A 206 0.96 10.77 5.00
N ALA A 207 2.11 10.20 5.37
CA ALA A 207 3.26 10.07 4.49
C ALA A 207 4.02 8.77 4.76
N SER A 208 5.02 8.48 3.93
CA SER A 208 5.83 7.28 4.00
C SER A 208 7.29 7.49 3.60
N ARG A 209 8.11 6.47 3.83
CA ARG A 209 9.49 6.40 3.35
C ARG A 209 9.70 5.10 2.58
N MET A 210 10.15 5.18 1.33
CA MET A 210 10.39 3.99 0.52
C MET A 210 11.83 3.51 0.69
N ILE A 211 12.09 2.41 1.42
CA ILE A 211 13.43 1.85 1.61
C ILE A 211 13.53 0.52 0.86
N ARG A 212 14.41 0.46 -0.14
CA ARG A 212 14.62 -0.75 -0.93
C ARG A 212 15.63 -1.68 -0.24
N LEU A 213 15.31 -2.96 -0.21
CA LEU A 213 16.13 -4.02 0.37
C LEU A 213 16.50 -5.03 -0.73
N MET A 214 17.79 -5.22 -0.95
CA MET A 214 18.28 -6.28 -1.84
C MET A 214 18.46 -7.57 -1.03
N PRO A 215 18.24 -8.76 -1.63
CA PRO A 215 18.51 -10.02 -0.95
C PRO A 215 19.93 -10.09 -0.38
N PRO A 216 20.12 -10.65 0.84
CA PRO A 216 21.45 -10.87 1.39
C PRO A 216 22.25 -11.86 0.53
N THR A 217 23.58 -11.79 0.62
CA THR A 217 24.46 -12.73 -0.10
C THR A 217 24.79 -13.96 0.75
N GLY A 218 25.05 -15.09 0.09
CA GLY A 218 25.45 -16.33 0.75
C GLY A 218 24.27 -17.23 1.13
N LEU A 219 24.40 -17.98 2.24
CA LEU A 219 23.39 -18.94 2.71
C LEU A 219 22.27 -18.29 3.55
N ARG A 220 22.28 -16.97 3.69
CA ARG A 220 21.24 -16.24 4.42
C ARG A 220 20.12 -15.93 3.45
N ASN A 221 18.90 -16.25 3.84
CA ASN A 221 17.70 -16.22 3.01
C ASN A 221 16.62 -15.29 3.59
N GLY A 222 16.95 -14.49 4.61
CA GLY A 222 16.03 -13.50 5.17
C GLY A 222 16.74 -12.25 5.71
N LEU A 223 15.93 -11.28 6.13
CA LEU A 223 16.39 -10.04 6.76
C LEU A 223 15.61 -9.81 8.06
N GLU A 224 16.31 -9.80 9.19
CA GLU A 224 15.73 -9.38 10.47
C GLU A 224 15.77 -7.86 10.55
N ILE A 225 14.60 -7.24 10.67
CA ILE A 225 14.43 -5.80 10.79
C ILE A 225 14.01 -5.51 12.22
N ASN A 226 14.78 -4.68 12.92
CA ASN A 226 14.32 -4.05 14.15
C ASN A 226 13.96 -2.60 13.82
N PHE A 227 12.70 -2.23 14.01
CA PHE A 227 12.16 -0.91 13.74
C PHE A 227 11.86 -0.19 15.05
N ASN A 228 12.19 1.10 15.12
CA ASN A 228 11.82 1.99 16.21
C ASN A 228 11.21 3.26 15.61
N GLY A 229 9.90 3.39 15.79
CA GLY A 229 9.13 4.57 15.41
C GLY A 229 9.09 5.61 16.54
N GLN A 230 8.71 6.84 16.22
CA GLN A 230 8.49 7.85 17.25
C GLN A 230 7.29 7.46 18.14
N ASN A 231 7.49 7.40 19.46
CA ASN A 231 6.45 7.06 20.42
C ASN A 231 5.25 8.02 20.33
N SER A 232 4.05 7.51 20.65
CA SER A 232 2.80 8.29 20.69
C SER A 232 2.39 8.92 19.34
N VAL A 233 2.92 8.41 18.23
CA VAL A 233 2.54 8.76 16.86
C VAL A 233 1.79 7.57 16.27
N ALA A 234 0.75 7.81 15.47
CA ALA A 234 0.15 6.75 14.66
C ALA A 234 1.10 6.42 13.50
N MET A 235 2.08 5.56 13.79
CA MET A 235 3.17 5.16 12.91
C MET A 235 3.19 3.64 12.78
N TYR A 236 3.51 3.17 11.58
CA TYR A 236 3.55 1.76 11.21
C TYR A 236 4.80 1.50 10.38
N ALA A 237 5.19 0.23 10.26
CA ALA A 237 6.25 -0.19 9.36
C ALA A 237 5.75 -1.34 8.51
N MET A 238 5.57 -1.10 7.21
CA MET A 238 5.19 -2.14 6.26
C MET A 238 6.43 -2.81 5.70
N TRP A 239 6.30 -4.09 5.37
CA TRP A 239 7.25 -4.81 4.55
C TRP A 239 6.56 -5.31 3.29
N ALA A 240 7.32 -5.46 2.21
CA ALA A 240 6.84 -6.10 0.99
C ALA A 240 7.97 -6.84 0.28
N VAL A 241 7.65 -7.97 -0.33
CA VAL A 241 8.57 -8.84 -1.07
C VAL A 241 7.94 -9.26 -2.38
N ARG A 242 8.70 -9.18 -3.46
CA ARG A 242 8.31 -9.69 -4.77
C ARG A 242 9.15 -10.91 -5.13
N ALA A 243 8.50 -12.04 -5.34
CA ALA A 243 9.08 -13.24 -5.94
C ALA A 243 8.42 -13.49 -7.31
N GLY A 244 9.16 -13.22 -8.39
CA GLY A 244 8.62 -13.30 -9.75
C GLY A 244 7.47 -12.30 -10.00
N THR A 245 6.25 -12.83 -10.10
CA THR A 245 5.01 -12.07 -10.31
C THR A 245 4.13 -11.96 -9.08
N GLN A 246 4.51 -12.59 -7.97
CA GLN A 246 3.78 -12.52 -6.71
C GLN A 246 4.41 -11.44 -5.81
N VAL A 247 3.55 -10.67 -5.14
CA VAL A 247 3.95 -9.77 -4.07
C VAL A 247 3.29 -10.23 -2.78
N THR A 248 4.10 -10.49 -1.76
CA THR A 248 3.64 -10.65 -0.38
C THR A 248 4.01 -9.39 0.39
N TRP A 249 3.16 -8.96 1.30
CA TRP A 249 3.38 -7.76 2.07
C TRP A 249 2.62 -7.85 3.38
N GLY A 250 3.04 -7.06 4.36
CA GLY A 250 2.45 -7.06 5.69
C GLY A 250 3.00 -5.95 6.57
N GLU A 251 2.65 -5.99 7.83
CA GLU A 251 3.10 -5.03 8.85
C GLU A 251 4.11 -5.69 9.78
N ILE A 252 5.12 -4.94 10.23
CA ILE A 252 5.96 -5.30 11.38
C ILE A 252 5.13 -5.04 12.64
N PRO A 253 4.83 -6.06 13.47
CA PRO A 253 4.09 -5.84 14.71
C PRO A 253 4.85 -4.89 15.63
N LEU A 254 4.25 -3.74 15.96
CA LEU A 254 4.84 -2.73 16.83
C LEU A 254 4.19 -2.74 18.22
N ASP A 255 5.00 -2.48 19.25
CA ASP A 255 4.53 -2.30 20.62
C ASP A 255 3.93 -0.90 20.86
N ALA A 256 3.54 -0.61 22.10
CA ALA A 256 2.97 0.70 22.48
C ALA A 256 3.97 1.88 22.35
N ASN A 257 5.25 1.60 22.20
CA ASN A 257 6.31 2.58 21.95
C ASN A 257 6.63 2.74 20.46
N ASN A 258 5.94 2.01 19.57
CA ASN A 258 6.23 1.88 18.14
C ASN A 258 7.56 1.15 17.86
N ASP A 259 7.96 0.24 18.74
CA ASP A 259 9.13 -0.63 18.56
C ASP A 259 8.68 -2.03 18.13
N GLY A 260 9.38 -2.63 17.17
CA GLY A 260 9.05 -3.98 16.70
C GLY A 260 10.20 -4.66 15.97
N SER A 261 10.10 -5.98 15.83
CA SER A 261 11.05 -6.78 15.06
C SER A 261 10.32 -7.78 14.17
N PHE A 262 10.83 -7.99 12.96
CA PHE A 262 10.27 -8.94 12.01
C PHE A 262 11.35 -9.50 11.10
N VAL A 263 11.27 -10.79 10.77
CA VAL A 263 12.16 -11.44 9.79
C VAL A 263 11.41 -11.57 8.47
N ILE A 264 11.86 -10.82 7.47
CA ILE A 264 11.35 -10.94 6.10
C ILE A 264 12.01 -12.15 5.45
N ASP A 265 11.19 -13.02 4.86
CA ASP A 265 11.66 -14.08 3.97
C ASP A 265 12.08 -13.50 2.61
N MET A 266 13.34 -13.74 2.25
CA MET A 266 13.97 -13.26 1.02
C MET A 266 14.27 -14.41 0.05
N ARG A 267 13.76 -15.63 0.29
CA ARG A 267 13.82 -16.73 -0.68
C ARG A 267 13.13 -16.30 -1.97
N ASP A 268 13.83 -16.48 -3.10
CA ASP A 268 13.38 -16.11 -4.44
C ASP A 268 13.00 -14.63 -4.64
N ALA A 269 13.29 -13.78 -3.64
CA ALA A 269 12.99 -12.36 -3.69
C ALA A 269 13.82 -11.68 -4.78
N THR A 270 13.13 -10.94 -5.63
CA THR A 270 13.73 -10.10 -6.68
C THR A 270 13.70 -8.61 -6.31
N GLU A 271 12.81 -8.25 -5.40
CA GLU A 271 12.60 -6.90 -4.89
C GLU A 271 12.02 -7.02 -3.48
N ALA A 272 12.45 -6.18 -2.54
CA ALA A 272 11.83 -6.09 -1.22
C ALA A 272 11.91 -4.65 -0.68
N ALA A 273 11.03 -4.34 0.26
CA ALA A 273 10.89 -3.01 0.82
C ALA A 273 10.65 -3.05 2.33
N LEU A 274 11.20 -2.04 3.02
CA LEU A 274 10.72 -1.55 4.31
C LEU A 274 10.08 -0.18 4.05
N ILE A 275 8.84 0.00 4.49
CA ILE A 275 8.07 1.22 4.25
C ILE A 275 7.53 1.74 5.58
N PRO A 276 8.27 2.63 6.28
CA PRO A 276 7.73 3.38 7.42
C PRO A 276 6.58 4.27 6.95
N VAL A 277 5.47 4.28 7.71
CA VAL A 277 4.22 4.97 7.37
C VAL A 277 3.73 5.76 8.57
N VAL A 278 3.25 6.97 8.36
CA VAL A 278 2.54 7.76 9.37
C VAL A 278 1.12 7.98 8.90
N THR A 279 0.14 7.56 9.70
CA THR A 279 -1.29 7.81 9.45
C THR A 279 -1.88 8.85 10.39
N GLN A 280 -1.06 9.44 11.27
CA GLN A 280 -1.45 10.65 11.98
C GLN A 280 -1.86 11.72 10.97
N THR A 281 -2.87 12.52 11.29
CA THR A 281 -3.47 13.50 10.38
C THR A 281 -2.95 14.92 10.56
N THR A 282 -1.96 15.13 11.43
CA THR A 282 -1.30 16.42 11.65
C THR A 282 0.15 16.20 12.05
N GLY A 283 1.01 17.18 11.81
CA GLY A 283 2.44 17.15 12.14
C GLY A 283 3.33 17.12 10.90
N SER A 284 4.54 17.65 11.02
CA SER A 284 5.41 17.90 9.86
C SER A 284 6.79 17.25 9.96
N SER A 285 7.09 16.56 11.06
CA SER A 285 8.39 15.92 11.25
C SER A 285 8.30 14.81 12.28
N PHE A 286 8.10 13.59 11.80
CA PHE A 286 8.15 12.37 12.61
C PHE A 286 9.44 11.60 12.36
N THR A 287 10.04 11.09 13.43
CA THR A 287 11.32 10.38 13.38
C THR A 287 11.14 8.87 13.46
N TYR A 288 12.13 8.13 12.98
CA TYR A 288 12.23 6.68 13.11
C TYR A 288 13.69 6.25 12.99
N SER A 289 13.98 5.04 13.42
CA SER A 289 15.26 4.37 13.19
C SER A 289 15.04 2.89 12.93
N TYR A 290 16.03 2.24 12.35
CA TYR A 290 15.98 0.79 12.15
C TYR A 290 17.38 0.17 12.10
N THR A 291 17.46 -1.10 12.48
CA THR A 291 18.58 -1.98 12.14
C THR A 291 18.10 -3.11 11.24
N ILE A 292 18.96 -3.56 10.33
CA ILE A 292 18.68 -4.74 9.51
C ILE A 292 19.90 -5.64 9.52
N ASP A 293 19.69 -6.88 9.93
CA ASP A 293 20.69 -7.94 9.95
C ASP A 293 20.28 -9.02 8.96
N ALA A 294 21.26 -9.63 8.28
CA ALA A 294 20.95 -10.80 7.47
C ALA A 294 20.59 -11.96 8.40
N ALA A 295 19.47 -12.62 8.14
CA ALA A 295 18.95 -13.71 8.95
C ALA A 295 18.88 -15.01 8.12
N THR A 296 18.81 -16.13 8.84
CA THR A 296 18.37 -17.38 8.26
C THR A 296 16.90 -17.54 8.63
N VAL A 297 16.04 -17.60 7.62
CA VAL A 297 14.63 -17.96 7.75
C VAL A 297 14.60 -19.44 8.11
N ALA A 298 13.79 -19.78 9.11
CA ALA A 298 13.53 -21.17 9.43
C ALA A 298 12.92 -21.88 8.22
N ASP A 299 13.53 -22.97 7.78
CA ASP A 299 12.85 -23.92 6.92
C ASP A 299 11.95 -24.78 7.82
N CYS A 300 10.71 -25.00 7.40
CA CYS A 300 9.76 -25.84 8.12
C CYS A 300 9.01 -26.73 7.13
N ILE A 301 8.47 -27.82 7.64
CA ILE A 301 7.45 -28.61 6.93
C ILE A 301 6.10 -28.11 7.42
N THR A 302 5.27 -27.61 6.52
CA THR A 302 3.91 -27.13 6.85
C THR A 302 3.16 -28.21 7.63
N GLY A 303 2.64 -27.85 8.82
CA GLY A 303 1.94 -28.76 9.72
C GLY A 303 2.81 -29.63 10.63
N ASP A 304 4.14 -29.60 10.52
CA ASP A 304 5.08 -30.27 11.44
C ASP A 304 5.59 -29.25 12.48
N LEU A 305 4.78 -28.99 13.50
CA LEU A 305 5.12 -28.02 14.54
C LEU A 305 6.13 -28.59 15.54
N THR A 306 6.32 -29.90 15.59
CA THR A 306 7.33 -30.51 16.47
C THR A 306 8.71 -30.66 15.84
N ASP A 307 8.83 -30.37 14.54
CA ASP A 307 10.06 -30.51 13.73
C ASP A 307 10.65 -31.93 13.83
N ASP A 308 9.78 -32.94 13.84
CA ASP A 308 10.18 -34.36 13.94
C ASP A 308 10.11 -35.11 12.60
N GLY A 309 9.69 -34.41 11.54
CA GLY A 309 9.51 -34.92 10.19
C GLY A 309 8.17 -35.60 9.94
N SER A 310 7.24 -35.59 10.91
CA SER A 310 5.94 -36.25 10.82
C SER A 310 4.80 -35.28 11.15
N ILE A 311 3.75 -35.29 10.34
CA ILE A 311 2.53 -34.52 10.63
C ILE A 311 1.57 -35.39 11.43
N ALA A 312 1.40 -35.11 12.72
CA ALA A 312 0.64 -35.92 13.65
C ALA A 312 -0.20 -35.09 14.64
N VAL A 313 -0.98 -35.78 15.50
CA VAL A 313 -1.83 -35.13 16.52
C VAL A 313 -1.00 -34.32 17.52
N THR A 314 0.29 -34.64 17.69
CA THR A 314 1.22 -33.86 18.51
C THR A 314 1.40 -32.43 17.98
N ASP A 315 1.45 -32.25 16.66
CA ASP A 315 1.54 -30.93 16.01
C ASP A 315 0.24 -30.15 16.18
N LEU A 316 -0.91 -30.82 16.09
CA LEU A 316 -2.22 -30.21 16.35
C LEU A 316 -2.33 -29.69 17.78
N VAL A 317 -1.83 -30.46 18.76
CA VAL A 317 -1.80 -30.02 20.17
C VAL A 317 -0.89 -28.81 20.32
N ARG A 318 0.28 -28.79 19.66
CA ARG A 318 1.17 -27.62 19.69
C ARG A 318 0.50 -26.40 19.06
N LEU A 319 -0.16 -26.55 17.90
CA LEU A 319 -0.83 -25.47 17.19
C LEU A 319 -1.93 -24.84 18.04
N VAL A 320 -2.76 -25.66 18.69
CA VAL A 320 -3.80 -25.16 19.61
C VAL A 320 -3.17 -24.41 20.79
N ASN A 321 -2.06 -24.90 21.34
CA ASN A 321 -1.36 -24.21 22.42
C ASN A 321 -0.80 -22.85 21.96
N LEU A 322 -0.30 -22.75 20.72
CA LEU A 322 0.15 -21.48 20.15
C LEU A 322 -0.99 -20.47 20.03
N ILE A 323 -2.13 -20.90 19.47
CA ILE A 323 -3.33 -20.05 19.32
C ILE A 323 -3.86 -19.57 20.67
N LEU A 324 -3.74 -20.41 21.71
CA LEU A 324 -4.16 -20.08 23.07
C LEU A 324 -3.10 -19.36 23.90
N GLU A 325 -1.93 -19.06 23.32
CA GLU A 325 -0.77 -18.47 24.01
C GLU A 325 -0.36 -19.25 25.28
N GLN A 326 -0.41 -20.58 25.21
CA GLN A 326 -0.07 -21.48 26.31
C GLN A 326 1.24 -22.22 26.09
N GLY A 327 2.03 -22.34 27.17
CA GLY A 327 3.28 -23.10 27.18
C GLY A 327 4.49 -22.25 26.81
N GLU A 328 5.50 -22.89 26.22
CA GLU A 328 6.72 -22.19 25.80
C GLU A 328 6.44 -21.30 24.59
N PRO A 329 7.09 -20.11 24.51
CA PRO A 329 7.01 -19.24 23.35
C PRO A 329 7.33 -20.00 22.05
N PRO A 330 6.64 -19.72 20.95
CA PRO A 330 6.92 -20.38 19.68
C PRO A 330 8.32 -20.06 19.18
N THR A 331 8.96 -21.07 18.59
CA THR A 331 10.17 -20.92 17.78
C THR A 331 9.82 -20.45 16.36
N PRO A 332 10.78 -19.87 15.60
CA PRO A 332 10.54 -19.52 14.20
C PRO A 332 10.14 -20.69 13.30
N VAL A 333 10.61 -21.92 13.58
CA VAL A 333 10.21 -23.13 12.84
C VAL A 333 8.75 -23.46 13.13
N GLU A 334 8.32 -23.36 14.39
CA GLU A 334 6.93 -23.58 14.80
C GLU A 334 5.98 -22.56 14.18
N LEU A 335 6.35 -21.27 14.17
CA LEU A 335 5.54 -20.23 13.52
C LEU A 335 5.43 -20.49 12.02
N CYS A 336 6.53 -20.88 11.37
CA CYS A 336 6.53 -21.25 9.96
C CYS A 336 5.63 -22.45 9.68
N ALA A 337 5.66 -23.50 10.53
CA ALA A 337 4.85 -24.71 10.33
C ALA A 337 3.37 -24.54 10.71
N ALA A 338 3.05 -23.53 11.54
CA ALA A 338 1.72 -23.31 12.12
C ALA A 338 0.70 -22.65 11.18
N ASP A 339 1.16 -21.87 10.20
CA ASP A 339 0.33 -21.30 9.14
C ASP A 339 0.14 -22.36 8.03
N VAL A 340 -0.82 -23.25 8.27
CA VAL A 340 -1.04 -24.45 7.44
C VAL A 340 -1.77 -24.09 6.16
N ASN A 341 -2.55 -23.01 6.17
CA ASN A 341 -3.30 -22.54 5.02
C ASN A 341 -2.58 -21.45 4.21
N GLU A 342 -1.40 -21.01 4.66
CA GLU A 342 -0.57 -19.97 4.05
C GLU A 342 -1.31 -18.64 3.86
N ASP A 343 -2.25 -18.32 4.76
CA ASP A 343 -2.99 -17.06 4.74
C ASP A 343 -2.33 -15.94 5.55
N GLY A 344 -1.26 -16.26 6.27
CA GLY A 344 -0.47 -15.33 7.08
C GLY A 344 -0.94 -15.19 8.53
N ASP A 345 -2.08 -15.79 8.90
CA ASP A 345 -2.68 -15.70 10.23
C ASP A 345 -2.80 -17.09 10.90
N ILE A 346 -2.08 -17.32 12.00
CA ILE A 346 -2.21 -18.57 12.76
C ILE A 346 -3.54 -18.58 13.54
N SER A 347 -4.50 -19.37 13.07
CA SER A 347 -5.89 -19.35 13.54
C SER A 347 -6.53 -20.75 13.63
N VAL A 348 -7.81 -20.80 14.01
CA VAL A 348 -8.59 -22.05 14.02
C VAL A 348 -8.75 -22.65 12.61
N GLN A 349 -8.53 -21.86 11.55
CA GLN A 349 -8.57 -22.38 10.18
C GLN A 349 -7.40 -23.34 9.92
N ASP A 350 -6.21 -23.02 10.42
CA ASP A 350 -5.03 -23.89 10.36
C ASP A 350 -5.26 -25.19 11.10
N VAL A 351 -5.93 -25.13 12.26
CA VAL A 351 -6.33 -26.33 13.02
C VAL A 351 -7.20 -27.25 12.16
N VAL A 352 -8.19 -26.69 11.45
CA VAL A 352 -9.06 -27.48 10.57
C VAL A 352 -8.27 -28.10 9.42
N GLN A 353 -7.34 -27.35 8.80
CA GLN A 353 -6.53 -27.85 7.71
C GLN A 353 -5.54 -28.93 8.18
N LEU A 354 -4.89 -28.73 9.33
CA LEU A 354 -3.98 -29.69 9.91
C LEU A 354 -4.68 -31.00 10.26
N VAL A 355 -5.89 -30.95 10.81
CA VAL A 355 -6.72 -32.15 11.03
C VAL A 355 -6.97 -32.91 9.72
N ASN A 356 -7.26 -32.19 8.62
CA ASN A 356 -7.48 -32.82 7.32
C ASN A 356 -6.20 -33.44 6.74
N LEU A 357 -5.03 -32.90 7.05
CA LEU A 357 -3.74 -33.49 6.66
C LEU A 357 -3.46 -34.77 7.46
N ILE A 358 -3.69 -34.77 8.78
CA ILE A 358 -3.47 -35.93 9.66
C ILE A 358 -4.40 -37.11 9.32
N LEU A 359 -5.60 -36.85 8.81
CA LEU A 359 -6.61 -37.87 8.51
C LEU A 359 -6.45 -38.54 7.12
N GLN A 360 -5.54 -38.05 6.28
CA GLN A 360 -5.19 -38.67 4.99
C GLN A 360 -4.13 -39.76 5.17
#